data_AF-A0AAI8CKA8-F1
#
_entry.id   AF-A0AAI8CKA8-F1
#
_cell.length_a   1.000
_cell.length_b   1.000
_cell.length_c   1.000
_cell.angle_alpha   90.00
_cell.angle_beta   90.00
_cell.angle_gamma   90.00
#
_symmetry.space_group_name_H-M   'P 1'
#
loop_
_entity.id
_entity.type
_entity.pdbx_description
1 polymer ?
#
loop_
_entity_poly.entity_id
_entity_poly.type
_entity_poly.pdbx_seq_one_letter_code
_entity_poly.pdbx_strand_id
1 'polypeptide(L)'
;MHSILSAIASPLFSAKAFLEDYFEKYIIIQNIKLFSDVKPDEFVVLSEDLKGYYVRNLRKKGLILNEKGQLVGFVEKTGDVGYVSKWWESEFPVTVQATDLTVIGYYKDYKITIPDPNISTEKLQGKVYMSEYLPYGKLLKNYDLNLGYYENGRFEINIPKVSKKVILLENYETDIANPENSE
;
A
#
# COMPACT_ATOMS: atom_id res chain seq x y z
N MET A 1 -19.66 -10.65 -40.95
CA MET A 1 -18.68 -9.75 -40.29
C MET A 1 -18.68 -9.91 -38.77
N HIS A 2 -19.85 -9.88 -38.10
CA HIS A 2 -19.96 -10.10 -36.64
C HIS A 2 -19.45 -11.48 -36.15
N SER A 3 -19.67 -12.57 -36.89
CA SER A 3 -19.18 -13.90 -36.50
C SER A 3 -17.65 -14.00 -36.53
N ILE A 4 -17.02 -13.39 -37.53
CA ILE A 4 -15.55 -13.39 -37.72
C ILE A 4 -14.86 -12.57 -36.63
N LEU A 5 -15.42 -11.41 -36.27
CA LEU A 5 -14.90 -10.59 -35.16
C LEU A 5 -15.02 -11.32 -33.81
N SER A 6 -16.12 -12.02 -33.54
CA SER A 6 -16.27 -12.80 -32.31
C SER A 6 -15.33 -14.00 -32.22
N ALA A 7 -15.04 -14.63 -33.37
CA ALA A 7 -14.18 -15.80 -33.49
C ALA A 7 -12.69 -15.44 -33.32
N ILE A 8 -12.30 -14.20 -33.59
CA ILE A 8 -10.93 -13.69 -33.36
C ILE A 8 -10.80 -13.09 -31.96
N ALA A 9 -11.84 -12.40 -31.48
CA ALA A 9 -11.82 -11.75 -30.17
C ALA A 9 -11.81 -12.76 -29.01
N SER A 10 -12.50 -13.91 -29.14
CA SER A 10 -12.54 -14.94 -28.09
C SER A 10 -11.18 -15.58 -27.79
N PRO A 11 -10.41 -16.09 -28.80
CA PRO A 11 -9.07 -16.60 -28.55
C PRO A 11 -8.10 -15.51 -28.11
N LEU A 12 -8.27 -14.25 -28.56
CA LEU A 12 -7.44 -13.13 -28.09
C LEU A 12 -7.72 -12.79 -26.62
N PHE A 13 -8.98 -12.81 -26.21
CA PHE A 13 -9.40 -12.62 -24.82
C PHE A 13 -8.90 -13.76 -23.93
N SER A 14 -9.04 -15.01 -24.37
CA SER A 14 -8.53 -16.18 -23.66
C SER A 14 -7.00 -16.18 -23.59
N ALA A 15 -6.30 -15.75 -24.64
CA ALA A 15 -4.86 -15.59 -24.62
C ALA A 15 -4.42 -14.46 -23.69
N LYS A 16 -5.15 -13.34 -23.67
CA LYS A 16 -4.92 -12.26 -22.71
C LYS A 16 -5.15 -12.73 -21.28
N ALA A 17 -6.27 -13.41 -21.00
CA ALA A 17 -6.58 -13.94 -19.68
C ALA A 17 -5.56 -15.01 -19.23
N PHE A 18 -5.12 -15.86 -20.16
CA PHE A 18 -4.06 -16.84 -19.90
C PHE A 18 -2.71 -16.16 -19.66
N LEU A 19 -2.35 -15.14 -20.43
CA LEU A 19 -1.11 -14.38 -20.22
C LEU A 19 -1.17 -13.58 -18.92
N GLU A 20 -2.33 -12.99 -18.57
CA GLU A 20 -2.55 -12.35 -17.27
C GLU A 20 -2.44 -13.36 -16.13
N ASP A 21 -3.07 -14.54 -16.22
CA ASP A 21 -2.96 -15.62 -15.23
C ASP A 21 -1.54 -16.19 -15.15
N TYR A 22 -0.84 -16.30 -16.29
CA TYR A 22 0.55 -16.77 -16.38
C TYR A 22 1.51 -15.74 -15.77
N PHE A 23 1.37 -14.46 -16.10
CA PHE A 23 2.16 -13.40 -15.46
C PHE A 23 1.79 -13.26 -13.98
N GLU A 24 0.53 -13.43 -13.57
CA GLU A 24 0.13 -13.50 -12.15
C GLU A 24 0.75 -14.72 -11.43
N LYS A 25 0.87 -15.88 -12.10
CA LYS A 25 1.52 -17.10 -11.57
C LYS A 25 3.03 -17.01 -11.45
N TYR A 26 3.68 -16.27 -12.34
CA TYR A 26 5.14 -16.18 -12.46
C TYR A 26 5.73 -14.84 -12.02
N ILE A 27 4.93 -13.90 -11.50
CA ILE A 27 5.44 -12.92 -10.55
C ILE A 27 6.10 -13.76 -9.47
N ILE A 28 7.42 -13.69 -9.41
CA ILE A 28 8.22 -14.26 -8.34
C ILE A 28 7.55 -13.75 -7.07
N ILE A 29 6.74 -14.62 -6.46
CA ILE A 29 6.33 -14.53 -5.09
C ILE A 29 7.66 -14.63 -4.37
N GLN A 30 8.39 -13.51 -4.27
CA GLN A 30 9.09 -13.18 -3.05
C GLN A 30 7.96 -13.22 -2.04
N ASN A 31 7.65 -14.44 -1.59
CA ASN A 31 6.83 -14.70 -0.43
C ASN A 31 7.38 -13.71 0.55
N ILE A 32 6.64 -12.64 0.79
CA ILE A 32 6.14 -12.13 2.06
C ILE A 32 6.71 -12.91 3.28
N LYS A 33 8.01 -13.22 3.23
CA LYS A 33 8.97 -13.54 4.27
C LYS A 33 9.34 -12.26 5.02
N LEU A 34 8.62 -11.17 4.72
CA LEU A 34 8.53 -10.00 5.55
C LEU A 34 7.83 -10.30 6.89
N PHE A 35 6.93 -11.29 6.97
CA PHE A 35 5.97 -11.35 8.10
C PHE A 35 5.86 -12.69 8.83
N SER A 36 6.13 -13.84 8.21
CA SER A 36 6.15 -15.16 8.87
C SER A 36 6.49 -16.25 7.84
N ASP A 37 6.87 -17.45 8.30
CA ASP A 37 6.83 -18.67 7.47
C ASP A 37 5.38 -19.10 7.14
N VAL A 38 4.38 -18.41 7.67
CA VAL A 38 2.94 -18.61 7.39
C VAL A 38 2.50 -17.72 6.22
N LYS A 39 1.77 -18.33 5.28
CA LYS A 39 1.20 -17.63 4.13
C LYS A 39 0.26 -16.50 4.59
N PRO A 40 0.46 -15.25 4.15
CA PRO A 40 -0.39 -14.12 4.54
C PRO A 40 -1.80 -14.26 3.93
N ASP A 41 -2.79 -13.68 4.60
CA ASP A 41 -4.17 -13.68 4.13
C ASP A 41 -4.30 -12.83 2.84
N GLU A 42 -4.68 -13.51 1.75
CA GLU A 42 -4.99 -12.87 0.46
C GLU A 42 -6.49 -12.53 0.43
N PHE A 43 -6.80 -11.26 0.18
CA PHE A 43 -8.17 -10.78 0.07
C PHE A 43 -8.51 -10.39 -1.37
N VAL A 44 -9.76 -10.62 -1.76
CA VAL A 44 -10.27 -10.33 -3.11
C VAL A 44 -10.87 -8.93 -3.15
N VAL A 45 -10.38 -8.10 -4.08
CA VAL A 45 -10.96 -6.79 -4.39
C VAL A 45 -12.21 -6.99 -5.25
N LEU A 46 -13.32 -6.41 -4.82
CA LEU A 46 -14.63 -6.55 -5.46
C LEU A 46 -14.91 -5.42 -6.45
N SER A 47 -14.57 -4.18 -6.07
CA SER A 47 -14.76 -2.98 -6.88
C SER A 47 -13.87 -1.85 -6.35
N GLU A 48 -13.62 -0.86 -7.20
CA GLU A 48 -12.75 0.29 -6.93
C GLU A 48 -13.50 1.59 -7.27
N ASP A 49 -13.37 2.60 -6.43
CA ASP A 49 -13.84 3.97 -6.66
C ASP A 49 -12.65 4.95 -6.64
N LEU A 50 -12.90 6.27 -6.69
CA LEU A 50 -11.80 7.25 -6.68
C LEU A 50 -10.96 7.18 -5.39
N LYS A 51 -11.63 7.07 -4.23
CA LYS A 51 -11.04 7.19 -2.90
C LYS A 51 -10.48 5.88 -2.34
N GLY A 52 -11.00 4.75 -2.83
CA GLY A 52 -10.71 3.45 -2.23
C GLY A 52 -11.25 2.28 -3.02
N TYR A 53 -11.37 1.14 -2.35
CA TYR A 53 -11.86 -0.10 -2.93
C TYR A 53 -12.49 -1.01 -1.87
N TYR A 54 -13.39 -1.87 -2.33
CA TYR A 54 -14.13 -2.81 -1.51
C TYR A 54 -13.48 -4.19 -1.53
N VAL A 55 -13.37 -4.80 -0.36
CA VAL A 55 -12.65 -6.08 -0.17
C VAL A 55 -13.54 -7.09 0.53
N ARG A 56 -13.59 -8.32 0.03
CA ARG A 56 -14.40 -9.38 0.61
C ARG A 56 -13.80 -9.92 1.92
N ASN A 57 -14.64 -10.15 2.92
CA ASN A 57 -14.32 -10.79 4.21
C ASN A 57 -13.18 -10.13 5.00
N LEU A 58 -13.02 -8.82 4.88
CA LEU A 58 -11.98 -8.08 5.59
C LEU A 58 -12.37 -7.85 7.06
N ARG A 59 -12.01 -8.78 7.95
CA ARG A 59 -12.45 -8.77 9.36
C ARG A 59 -11.58 -7.94 10.29
N LYS A 60 -10.34 -7.62 9.89
CA LYS A 60 -9.36 -6.95 10.73
C LYS A 60 -8.90 -5.63 10.14
N LYS A 61 -8.50 -4.72 11.02
CA LYS A 61 -7.91 -3.41 10.67
C LYS A 61 -6.45 -3.59 10.30
N GLY A 62 -5.91 -2.67 9.51
CA GLY A 62 -4.54 -2.78 9.06
C GLY A 62 -4.19 -1.91 7.85
N LEU A 63 -3.02 -2.21 7.29
CA LEU A 63 -2.55 -1.71 6.01
C LEU A 63 -2.76 -2.76 4.93
N ILE A 64 -2.94 -2.31 3.70
CA ILE A 64 -3.09 -3.21 2.57
C ILE A 64 -1.89 -3.05 1.64
N LEU A 65 -1.30 -4.18 1.27
CA LEU A 65 -0.24 -4.28 0.27
C LEU A 65 -0.77 -4.93 -1.01
N ASN A 66 -0.18 -4.58 -2.15
CA ASN A 66 -0.34 -5.38 -3.38
C ASN A 66 0.61 -6.59 -3.41
N GLU A 67 0.55 -7.39 -4.46
CA GLU A 67 1.38 -8.58 -4.68
C GLU A 67 2.88 -8.28 -4.77
N LYS A 68 3.25 -7.02 -5.02
CA LYS A 68 4.64 -6.55 -5.02
C LYS A 68 5.10 -6.06 -3.63
N GLY A 69 4.22 -6.15 -2.63
CA GLY A 69 4.47 -5.64 -1.28
C GLY A 69 4.34 -4.12 -1.17
N GLN A 70 3.88 -3.41 -2.19
CA GLN A 70 3.72 -1.95 -2.14
C GLN A 70 2.49 -1.58 -1.32
N LEU A 71 2.60 -0.59 -0.44
CA LEU A 71 1.46 -0.02 0.28
C LEU A 71 0.44 0.53 -0.73
N VAL A 72 -0.79 0.02 -0.71
CA VAL A 72 -1.89 0.50 -1.56
C VAL A 72 -2.97 1.21 -0.76
N GLY A 73 -3.13 0.93 0.53
CA GLY A 73 -4.18 1.58 1.29
C GLY A 73 -4.29 1.22 2.78
N PHE A 74 -5.30 1.81 3.43
CA PHE A 74 -5.59 1.67 4.85
C PHE A 74 -7.01 1.12 5.05
N VAL A 75 -7.19 0.16 5.96
CA VAL A 75 -8.52 -0.43 6.22
C VAL A 75 -9.41 0.53 7.02
N GLU A 76 -10.37 1.15 6.34
CA GLU A 76 -11.34 2.07 6.95
C GLU A 76 -12.57 1.36 7.51
N LYS A 77 -13.02 0.27 6.89
CA LYS A 77 -14.18 -0.50 7.35
C LYS A 77 -13.91 -2.00 7.28
N THR A 78 -14.30 -2.72 8.32
CA THR A 78 -14.23 -4.18 8.40
C THR A 78 -15.62 -4.79 8.27
N GLY A 79 -15.70 -6.07 7.87
CA GLY A 79 -16.94 -6.81 7.72
C GLY A 79 -16.86 -7.88 6.61
N ASP A 80 -18.02 -8.41 6.23
CA ASP A 80 -18.16 -9.29 5.04
C ASP A 80 -17.76 -8.56 3.76
N VAL A 81 -17.95 -7.24 3.75
CA VAL A 81 -17.41 -6.31 2.77
C VAL A 81 -16.74 -5.18 3.54
N GLY A 82 -15.40 -5.17 3.54
CA GLY A 82 -14.61 -4.07 4.06
C GLY A 82 -14.35 -3.00 3.01
N TYR A 83 -13.92 -1.84 3.47
CA TYR A 83 -13.52 -0.72 2.64
C TYR A 83 -12.10 -0.30 3.00
N VAL A 84 -11.30 -0.06 1.96
CA VAL A 84 -9.90 0.35 2.07
C VAL A 84 -9.75 1.68 1.35
N SER A 85 -9.27 2.71 2.05
CA SER A 85 -8.87 3.96 1.41
C SER A 85 -7.53 3.79 0.73
N LYS A 86 -7.41 4.35 -0.47
CA LYS A 86 -6.12 4.45 -1.16
C LYS A 86 -5.22 5.37 -0.36
N TRP A 87 -3.96 4.97 -0.19
CA TRP A 87 -3.08 5.76 0.67
C TRP A 87 -2.89 7.18 0.12
N TRP A 88 -2.87 7.36 -1.20
CA TRP A 88 -2.72 8.67 -1.84
C TRP A 88 -3.98 9.54 -1.75
N GLU A 89 -5.07 9.00 -1.23
CA GLU A 89 -6.31 9.72 -0.91
C GLU A 89 -6.45 9.93 0.61
N SER A 90 -5.40 9.58 1.39
CA SER A 90 -5.35 9.66 2.84
C SER A 90 -4.33 10.68 3.32
N GLU A 91 -4.40 11.06 4.59
CA GLU A 91 -3.48 12.01 5.22
C GLU A 91 -2.71 11.33 6.36
N PHE A 92 -1.38 11.41 6.35
CA PHE A 92 -0.56 10.75 7.35
C PHE A 92 0.87 11.32 7.42
N PRO A 93 1.57 11.17 8.56
CA PRO A 93 2.97 11.56 8.65
C PRO A 93 3.86 10.69 7.76
N VAL A 94 4.88 11.31 7.19
CA VAL A 94 5.87 10.67 6.32
C VAL A 94 7.29 10.94 6.81
N THR A 95 8.22 10.07 6.41
CA THR A 95 9.65 10.25 6.62
C THR A 95 10.32 10.51 5.28
N VAL A 96 11.04 11.62 5.14
CA VAL A 96 11.93 11.90 3.99
C VAL A 96 13.34 11.52 4.38
N GLN A 97 13.91 10.53 3.70
CA GLN A 97 15.28 10.07 3.92
C GLN A 97 16.20 10.63 2.84
N ALA A 98 17.02 11.61 3.22
CA ALA A 98 18.11 12.15 2.42
C ALA A 98 19.43 11.44 2.75
N THR A 99 20.50 11.78 2.04
CA THR A 99 21.82 11.14 2.21
C THR A 99 22.41 11.34 3.61
N ASP A 100 22.22 12.52 4.20
CA ASP A 100 22.88 12.97 5.43
C ASP A 100 21.91 13.22 6.59
N LEU A 101 20.60 13.22 6.33
CA LEU A 101 19.60 13.51 7.34
C LEU A 101 18.25 12.82 7.05
N THR A 102 17.42 12.72 8.08
CA THR A 102 16.05 12.21 8.00
C THR A 102 15.10 13.26 8.56
N VAL A 103 14.06 13.60 7.79
CA VAL A 103 13.07 14.63 8.15
C VAL A 103 11.70 14.01 8.29
N ILE A 104 10.92 14.50 9.25
CA ILE A 104 9.50 14.18 9.40
C ILE A 104 8.69 15.24 8.65
N GLY A 105 7.77 14.78 7.81
CA GLY A 105 6.80 15.63 7.13
C GLY A 105 5.37 15.12 7.33
N TYR A 106 4.42 15.84 6.76
CA TYR A 106 3.02 15.45 6.73
C TYR A 106 2.52 15.42 5.29
N TYR A 107 2.00 14.27 4.86
CA TYR A 107 1.42 14.08 3.54
C TYR A 107 -0.07 14.42 3.55
N LYS A 108 -0.48 15.25 2.58
CA LYS A 108 -1.87 15.60 2.31
C LYS A 108 -2.01 16.13 0.89
N ASP A 109 -3.06 15.72 0.17
CA ASP A 109 -3.42 16.24 -1.16
C ASP A 109 -2.22 16.29 -2.13
N TYR A 110 -1.50 15.18 -2.24
CA TYR A 110 -0.30 15.04 -3.09
C TYR A 110 0.88 15.97 -2.74
N LYS A 111 0.87 16.57 -1.56
CA LYS A 111 1.93 17.47 -1.06
C LYS A 111 2.50 16.96 0.26
N ILE A 112 3.75 17.32 0.51
CA ILE A 112 4.41 17.08 1.80
C ILE A 112 4.75 18.42 2.42
N THR A 113 4.23 18.65 3.62
CA THR A 113 4.56 19.81 4.45
C THR A 113 5.65 19.39 5.44
N ILE A 114 6.74 20.14 5.48
CA ILE A 114 7.83 19.94 6.44
C ILE A 114 7.73 21.06 7.49
N PRO A 115 7.41 20.74 8.76
CA PRO A 115 7.19 21.74 9.78
C PRO A 115 8.49 22.31 10.38
N ASP A 116 9.64 21.65 10.20
CA ASP A 116 10.92 22.11 10.74
C ASP A 116 11.45 23.32 9.93
N PRO A 117 11.52 24.52 10.54
CA PRO A 117 11.95 25.73 9.84
C PRO A 117 13.45 25.74 9.48
N ASN A 118 14.26 24.84 10.06
CA ASN A 118 15.69 24.75 9.76
C ASN A 118 15.97 23.93 8.48
N ILE A 119 14.96 23.26 7.94
CA ILE A 119 15.08 22.44 6.74
C ILE A 119 14.81 23.29 5.49
N SER A 120 15.82 23.43 4.64
CA SER A 120 15.67 24.04 3.33
C SER A 120 14.97 23.08 2.37
N THR A 121 13.65 23.18 2.24
CA THR A 121 12.82 22.29 1.38
C THR A 121 13.27 22.24 -0.07
N GLU A 122 13.78 23.35 -0.62
CA GLU A 122 14.29 23.40 -2.00
C GLU A 122 15.59 22.59 -2.21
N LYS A 123 16.35 22.37 -1.14
CA LYS A 123 17.62 21.62 -1.18
C LYS A 123 17.46 20.17 -0.73
N LEU A 124 16.33 19.83 -0.11
CA LEU A 124 16.06 18.49 0.37
C LEU A 124 15.80 17.56 -0.81
N GLN A 125 16.59 16.50 -0.89
CA GLN A 125 16.46 15.44 -1.88
C GLN A 125 16.48 14.09 -1.18
N GLY A 126 15.43 13.29 -1.36
CA GLY A 126 15.34 12.02 -0.65
C GLY A 126 14.13 11.17 -1.02
N LYS A 127 14.19 9.90 -0.61
CA LYS A 127 13.07 8.97 -0.73
C LYS A 127 12.04 9.26 0.35
N VAL A 128 10.77 9.16 0.00
CA VAL A 128 9.65 9.35 0.92
C VAL A 128 9.11 8.00 1.34
N TYR A 129 8.96 7.79 2.65
CA TYR A 129 8.37 6.59 3.24
C TYR A 129 7.20 6.97 4.13
N MET A 130 6.31 6.02 4.40
CA MET A 130 5.39 6.15 5.52
C MET A 130 6.20 6.36 6.81
N SER A 131 5.75 7.27 7.68
CA SER A 131 6.52 7.64 8.86
C SER A 131 6.90 6.41 9.70
N GLU A 132 8.16 6.35 10.11
CA GLU A 132 8.67 5.26 10.95
C GLU A 132 7.98 5.18 12.33
N TYR A 133 7.27 6.24 12.72
CA TYR A 133 6.48 6.29 13.95
C TYR A 133 5.06 5.72 13.79
N LEU A 134 4.63 5.40 12.56
CA LEU A 134 3.40 4.68 12.32
C LEU A 134 3.62 3.16 12.38
N PRO A 135 2.58 2.38 12.73
CA PRO A 135 2.62 0.93 12.59
C PRO A 135 3.13 0.54 11.20
N TYR A 136 4.10 -0.38 11.16
CA TYR A 136 4.78 -0.85 9.94
C TYR A 136 5.63 0.17 9.18
N GLY A 137 5.68 1.46 9.55
CA GLY A 137 6.46 2.46 8.80
C GLY A 137 7.95 2.13 8.70
N LYS A 138 8.56 1.78 9.84
CA LYS A 138 9.95 1.31 9.90
C LYS A 138 10.15 0.03 9.09
N LEU A 139 9.17 -0.86 9.11
CA LEU A 139 9.24 -2.11 8.36
C LEU A 139 9.22 -1.85 6.85
N LEU A 140 8.24 -1.09 6.35
CA LEU A 140 8.14 -0.76 4.93
C LEU A 140 9.40 -0.05 4.43
N LYS A 141 9.97 0.86 5.24
CA LYS A 141 11.23 1.53 4.94
C LYS A 141 12.41 0.55 4.81
N ASN A 142 12.54 -0.40 5.73
CA ASN A 142 13.65 -1.37 5.71
C ASN A 142 13.66 -2.24 4.44
N TYR A 143 12.52 -2.39 3.78
CA TYR A 143 12.37 -3.09 2.50
C TYR A 143 12.37 -2.15 1.28
N ASP A 144 12.75 -0.89 1.47
CA ASP A 144 12.83 0.16 0.45
C ASP A 144 11.51 0.43 -0.30
N LEU A 145 10.38 0.21 0.38
CA LEU A 145 9.04 0.45 -0.15
C LEU A 145 8.68 1.94 -0.03
N ASN A 146 9.29 2.76 -0.90
CA ASN A 146 9.07 4.19 -0.93
C ASN A 146 7.73 4.57 -1.61
N LEU A 147 7.16 5.68 -1.18
CA LEU A 147 5.94 6.30 -1.70
C LEU A 147 6.22 7.26 -2.86
N GLY A 148 7.50 7.53 -3.14
CA GLY A 148 7.96 8.50 -4.12
C GLY A 148 9.24 9.19 -3.68
N TYR A 149 9.54 10.30 -4.35
CA TYR A 149 10.76 11.11 -4.15
C TYR A 149 10.39 12.53 -3.79
N TYR A 150 11.15 13.14 -2.89
CA TYR A 150 11.03 14.57 -2.60
C TYR A 150 12.25 15.27 -3.19
N GLU A 151 12.03 16.17 -4.15
CA GLU A 151 13.09 16.87 -4.85
C GLU A 151 12.67 18.31 -5.18
N ASN A 152 13.57 19.26 -4.96
CA ASN A 152 13.37 20.68 -5.32
C ASN A 152 12.04 21.26 -4.76
N GLY A 153 11.73 20.93 -3.51
CA GLY A 153 10.50 21.37 -2.82
C GLY A 153 9.20 20.68 -3.30
N ARG A 154 9.29 19.65 -4.14
CA ARG A 154 8.14 18.92 -4.70
C ARG A 154 8.16 17.46 -4.32
N PHE A 155 6.97 16.91 -4.13
CA PHE A 155 6.79 15.47 -3.95
C PHE A 155 6.41 14.82 -5.27
N GLU A 156 7.29 13.98 -5.80
CA GLU A 156 7.07 13.11 -6.94
C GLU A 156 6.50 11.78 -6.46
N ILE A 157 5.18 11.69 -6.48
CA ILE A 157 4.45 10.53 -5.98
C ILE A 157 4.61 9.30 -6.89
N ASN A 158 4.78 8.12 -6.29
CA ASN A 158 4.72 6.84 -6.96
C ASN A 158 3.42 6.11 -6.60
N ILE A 159 2.40 6.19 -7.46
CA ILE A 159 1.10 5.57 -7.23
C ILE A 159 1.15 4.09 -7.62
N PRO A 160 0.97 3.15 -6.67
CA PRO A 160 0.96 1.73 -6.98
C PRO A 160 -0.38 1.31 -7.59
N LYS A 161 -0.34 0.21 -8.36
CA LYS A 161 -1.56 -0.42 -8.88
C LYS A 161 -2.27 -1.18 -7.75
N VAL A 162 -3.59 -1.00 -7.66
CA VAL A 162 -4.47 -1.88 -6.88
C VAL A 162 -4.71 -3.16 -7.67
N SER A 163 -4.33 -4.30 -7.09
CA SER A 163 -4.46 -5.60 -7.74
C SER A 163 -5.77 -6.29 -7.37
N LYS A 164 -6.18 -7.28 -8.18
CA LYS A 164 -7.40 -8.08 -7.90
C LYS A 164 -7.33 -8.78 -6.55
N LYS A 165 -6.11 -9.07 -6.09
CA LYS A 165 -5.81 -9.61 -4.78
C LYS A 165 -4.89 -8.68 -4.02
N VAL A 166 -5.10 -8.58 -2.73
CA VAL A 166 -4.32 -7.75 -1.82
C VAL A 166 -3.99 -8.51 -0.53
N ILE A 167 -2.96 -8.07 0.17
CA ILE A 167 -2.51 -8.65 1.44
C ILE A 167 -2.78 -7.67 2.57
N LEU A 168 -3.31 -8.17 3.70
CA LEU A 168 -3.48 -7.39 4.92
C LEU A 168 -2.25 -7.50 5.83
N LEU A 169 -1.72 -6.35 6.24
CA LEU A 169 -0.91 -6.22 7.44
C LEU A 169 -1.83 -5.76 8.56
N GLU A 170 -2.28 -6.72 9.36
CA GLU A 170 -3.18 -6.45 10.49
C GLU A 170 -2.55 -5.45 11.44
N ASN A 171 -3.30 -4.55 12.06
CA ASN A 171 -2.73 -3.75 13.15
C ASN A 171 -2.23 -4.68 14.26
N TYR A 172 -1.11 -4.33 14.90
CA TYR A 172 -0.73 -4.97 16.15
C TYR A 172 -1.89 -4.79 17.14
N GLU A 173 -2.50 -5.90 17.58
CA GLU A 173 -3.37 -5.85 18.76
C GLU A 173 -2.47 -5.40 19.91
N THR A 174 -2.68 -4.16 20.36
CA THR A 174 -2.24 -3.81 21.71
C THR A 174 -3.22 -4.50 22.61
N ASP A 175 -2.92 -5.74 22.99
CA ASP A 175 -3.44 -6.32 24.21
C ASP A 175 -2.94 -5.45 25.37
N ILE A 176 -3.60 -4.31 25.59
CA ILE A 176 -3.59 -3.65 26.88
C ILE A 176 -4.50 -4.51 27.75
N ALA A 177 -4.00 -5.69 28.13
CA ALA A 177 -4.43 -6.31 29.37
C ALA A 177 -4.05 -5.31 30.47
N ASN A 178 -5.01 -4.49 30.90
CA ASN A 178 -4.91 -3.73 32.13
C ASN A 178 -4.49 -4.69 33.26
N PRO A 179 -3.30 -4.56 33.87
CA PRO A 179 -2.93 -5.35 35.03
C PRO A 179 -3.58 -4.82 36.33
N GLU A 180 -4.45 -3.81 36.26
CA GLU A 180 -5.08 -3.20 37.43
C GLU A 180 -6.55 -3.61 37.57
N ASN A 181 -6.81 -4.92 37.60
CA ASN A 181 -8.01 -5.50 38.22
C ASN A 181 -7.77 -7.00 38.45
N SER A 182 -6.80 -7.32 39.31
CA SER A 182 -6.74 -8.61 39.99
C SER A 182 -6.46 -8.32 41.46
N GLU A 183 -7.58 -8.28 42.21
CA GLU A 183 -7.78 -8.44 43.66
C GLU A 183 -6.71 -7.95 44.65
#